data_AF-A0A3D6CF16-F1
#
_entry.id   AF-A0A3D6CF16-F1
#
_cell.length_a   1.000
_cell.length_b   1.000
_cell.length_c   1.000
_cell.angle_alpha   90.00
_cell.angle_beta   90.00
_cell.angle_gamma   90.00
#
_symmetry.space_group_name_H-M   'P 1'
#
loop_
_entity.id
_entity.type
_entity.pdbx_description
1 polymer ?
#
loop_
_entity_poly.entity_id
_entity_poly.type
_entity_poly.pdbx_seq_one_letter_code
_entity_poly.pdbx_strand_id
1 'polypeptide(L)'
;VVKVPMIKDGIKAIKWFSDNGIRTNCTLVFSAGQAILAAKAGATYMSPFIGRIDDSGWDGMELIHQIRQIYSIQGFKTEILAASIRNPNHIIKCAEAGADVCTCPLDSILGLLKHSLTDIGLAKFLEDAQKFA
;
A
#
# COMPACT_ATOMS: atom_id res chain seq x y z
N VAL A 1 3.56 -9.93 -12.45
CA VAL A 1 4.30 -8.68 -12.16
C VAL A 1 5.66 -9.08 -11.61
N VAL A 2 6.76 -8.64 -12.21
CA VAL A 2 8.12 -8.99 -11.75
C VAL A 2 8.55 -8.04 -10.64
N LYS A 3 8.97 -8.57 -9.49
CA LYS A 3 9.43 -7.76 -8.36
C LYS A 3 10.92 -7.45 -8.54
N VAL A 4 11.27 -6.16 -8.54
CA VAL A 4 12.64 -5.69 -8.81
C VAL A 4 13.09 -4.77 -7.68
N PRO A 5 14.27 -4.98 -7.06
CA PRO A 5 14.72 -4.14 -5.96
C PRO A 5 15.13 -2.73 -6.43
N MET A 6 14.96 -1.74 -5.56
CA MET A 6 15.44 -0.36 -5.73
C MET A 6 16.96 -0.27 -5.64
N ILE A 7 17.65 -0.67 -6.70
CA ILE A 7 19.10 -0.56 -6.89
C ILE A 7 19.39 -0.12 -8.34
N LYS A 8 20.63 0.34 -8.60
CA LYS A 8 21.05 0.84 -9.93
C LYS A 8 20.68 -0.11 -11.08
N ASP A 9 21.02 -1.39 -10.97
CA ASP A 9 20.71 -2.37 -12.02
C ASP A 9 19.24 -2.79 -12.02
N GLY A 10 18.55 -2.66 -10.88
CA GLY A 10 17.10 -2.83 -10.80
C GLY A 10 16.34 -1.76 -11.59
N ILE A 11 16.77 -0.49 -11.52
CA ILE A 11 16.20 0.59 -12.34
C ILE A 11 16.41 0.33 -13.84
N LYS A 12 17.60 -0.12 -14.25
CA LYS A 12 17.86 -0.52 -15.65
C LYS A 12 16.95 -1.68 -16.07
N ALA A 13 16.80 -2.69 -15.21
CA ALA A 13 15.94 -3.83 -15.47
C ALA A 13 14.47 -3.40 -15.61
N ILE A 14 13.97 -2.52 -14.74
CA ILE A 14 12.60 -1.97 -14.84
C ILE A 14 12.40 -1.27 -16.18
N LYS A 15 13.34 -0.44 -16.62
CA LYS A 15 13.25 0.21 -17.93
C LYS A 15 13.16 -0.80 -19.08
N TRP A 16 14.03 -1.81 -19.07
CA TRP A 16 14.00 -2.87 -20.06
C TRP A 16 12.67 -3.64 -20.03
N PHE A 17 12.17 -4.02 -18.85
CA PHE A 17 10.89 -4.71 -18.71
C PHE A 17 9.73 -3.86 -19.24
N SER A 18 9.70 -2.58 -18.90
CA SER A 18 8.68 -1.63 -19.37
C SER A 18 8.65 -1.51 -20.89
N ASP A 19 9.82 -1.36 -21.52
CA ASP A 19 9.96 -1.30 -22.98
C ASP A 19 9.48 -2.58 -23.69
N ASN A 20 9.50 -3.71 -22.98
CA ASN A 20 9.05 -5.01 -23.47
C ASN A 20 7.62 -5.38 -22.99
N GLY A 21 6.86 -4.41 -22.43
CA GLY A 21 5.48 -4.62 -21.99
C GLY A 21 5.33 -5.51 -20.75
N ILE A 22 6.42 -5.75 -20.01
CA ILE A 22 6.43 -6.59 -18.81
C ILE A 22 6.20 -5.72 -17.57
N ARG A 23 5.08 -5.96 -16.89
CA ARG A 23 4.72 -5.22 -15.66
C ARG A 23 5.67 -5.52 -14.51
N THR A 24 6.12 -4.48 -13.82
CA THR A 24 7.09 -4.56 -12.71
C THR A 24 6.56 -3.93 -11.43
N ASN A 25 7.06 -4.43 -10.30
CA ASN A 25 6.89 -3.83 -8.98
C ASN A 25 8.27 -3.50 -8.40
N CYS A 26 8.58 -2.22 -8.26
CA CYS A 26 9.82 -1.80 -7.62
C CYS A 26 9.68 -1.87 -6.09
N THR A 27 10.46 -2.74 -5.45
CA THR A 27 10.39 -3.02 -4.01
C THR A 27 11.57 -2.44 -3.24
N LEU A 28 11.51 -2.44 -1.90
CA LEU A 28 12.56 -1.89 -1.02
C LEU A 28 12.74 -0.37 -1.23
N VAL A 29 11.63 0.35 -1.36
CA VAL A 29 11.63 1.80 -1.45
C VAL A 29 11.41 2.42 -0.07
N PHE A 30 12.24 3.40 0.27
CA PHE A 30 12.28 4.06 1.58
C PHE A 30 12.34 5.60 1.47
N SER A 31 12.31 6.16 0.25
CA SER A 31 12.29 7.61 0.05
C SER A 31 11.53 8.02 -1.22
N ALA A 32 11.05 9.27 -1.25
CA ALA A 32 10.38 9.80 -2.44
C ALA A 32 11.30 9.91 -3.65
N GLY A 33 12.60 10.18 -3.46
CA GLY A 33 13.58 10.19 -4.54
C GLY A 33 13.70 8.83 -5.24
N GLN A 34 13.68 7.75 -4.46
CA GLN A 34 13.62 6.39 -4.99
C GLN A 34 12.31 6.14 -5.74
N ALA A 35 11.17 6.57 -5.19
CA ALA A 35 9.88 6.44 -5.86
C ALA A 35 9.83 7.17 -7.22
N ILE A 36 10.46 8.34 -7.33
CA ILE A 36 10.59 9.08 -8.60
C ILE A 36 11.40 8.26 -9.63
N LEU A 37 12.50 7.63 -9.21
CA LEU A 37 13.32 6.81 -10.10
C LEU A 37 12.56 5.59 -10.62
N ALA A 38 11.81 4.90 -9.75
CA ALA A 38 10.98 3.77 -10.13
C ALA A 38 9.91 4.19 -11.17
N ALA A 39 9.21 5.30 -10.92
CA ALA A 39 8.20 5.80 -11.84
C ALA A 39 8.78 6.21 -13.19
N LYS A 40 9.90 6.96 -13.20
CA LYS A 40 10.60 7.36 -14.43
C LYS A 40 11.13 6.17 -15.24
N ALA A 41 11.49 5.07 -14.58
CA ALA A 41 11.89 3.84 -15.26
C ALA A 41 10.70 3.08 -15.87
N GLY A 42 9.47 3.46 -15.55
CA GLY A 42 8.26 2.80 -16.06
C GLY A 42 7.78 1.64 -15.18
N ALA A 43 8.05 1.68 -13.88
CA ALA A 43 7.49 0.70 -12.96
C ALA A 43 5.95 0.74 -12.99
N THR A 44 5.28 -0.41 -13.00
CA THR A 44 3.82 -0.48 -12.86
C THR A 44 3.42 -0.16 -11.42
N TYR A 45 4.11 -0.78 -10.47
CA TYR A 45 3.95 -0.55 -9.04
C TYR A 45 5.26 -0.11 -8.41
N MET A 46 5.16 0.66 -7.34
CA MET A 46 6.28 0.98 -6.46
C MET A 46 5.85 0.73 -5.01
N SER A 47 6.63 -0.08 -4.29
CA SER A 47 6.30 -0.55 -2.93
C SER A 47 7.16 0.12 -1.86
N PRO A 48 6.67 1.19 -1.19
CA PRO A 48 7.30 1.72 0.00
C PRO A 48 7.10 0.77 1.19
N PHE A 49 8.14 0.58 2.01
CA PHE A 49 8.11 -0.33 3.17
C PHE A 49 7.83 0.46 4.45
N ILE A 50 6.58 0.89 4.62
CA ILE A 50 6.21 1.82 5.70
C ILE A 50 6.45 1.27 7.10
N GLY A 51 6.08 0.02 7.37
CA GLY A 51 6.28 -0.57 8.69
C GLY A 51 7.74 -0.85 9.05
N ARG A 52 8.71 -0.65 8.13
CA ARG A 52 10.14 -0.62 8.47
C ARG A 52 10.64 0.80 8.74
N ILE A 53 9.97 1.80 8.15
CA ILE A 53 10.21 3.22 8.44
C ILE A 53 9.70 3.52 9.86
N ASP A 54 8.51 3.01 10.20
CA ASP A 54 7.94 3.10 11.55
C ASP A 54 8.90 2.52 12.61
N ASP A 55 9.49 1.35 12.33
CA ASP A 55 10.47 0.69 13.23
C ASP A 55 11.73 1.56 13.46
N SER A 56 12.03 2.49 12.55
CA SER A 56 13.17 3.42 12.67
C SER A 56 12.83 4.72 13.42
N GLY A 57 11.58 4.88 13.88
CA GLY A 57 11.11 6.07 14.59
C GLY A 57 10.60 7.20 13.68
N TRP A 58 10.43 6.94 12.39
CA TRP A 58 9.88 7.89 11.41
C TRP A 58 8.46 7.47 11.03
N ASP A 59 7.58 8.41 10.69
CA ASP A 59 6.22 8.08 10.23
C ASP A 59 6.24 7.63 8.75
N GLY A 60 5.96 6.35 8.50
CA GLY A 60 5.86 5.80 7.16
C GLY A 60 4.72 6.38 6.33
N MET A 61 3.67 6.93 6.95
CA MET A 61 2.53 7.54 6.23
C MET A 61 2.91 8.85 5.57
N GLU A 62 3.79 9.64 6.19
CA GLU A 62 4.34 10.87 5.60
C GLU A 62 5.06 10.58 4.29
N LEU A 63 5.74 9.43 4.18
CA LEU A 63 6.34 9.00 2.92
C LEU A 63 5.28 8.74 1.84
N ILE A 64 4.18 8.07 2.16
CA ILE A 64 3.10 7.81 1.20
C ILE A 64 2.48 9.13 0.74
N HIS A 65 2.16 10.04 1.67
CA HIS A 65 1.62 11.37 1.35
C HIS A 65 2.54 12.14 0.40
N GLN A 66 3.83 12.18 0.71
CA GLN A 66 4.83 12.86 -0.11
C GLN A 66 4.90 12.26 -1.52
N ILE A 67 4.93 10.92 -1.63
CA ILE A 67 4.97 10.24 -2.94
C ILE A 67 3.68 10.51 -3.73
N ARG A 68 2.51 10.44 -3.08
CA ARG A 68 1.22 10.71 -3.73
C ARG A 68 1.15 12.12 -4.29
N GLN A 69 1.58 13.11 -3.52
CA GLN A 69 1.65 14.50 -3.95
C GLN A 69 2.56 14.66 -5.17
N ILE A 70 3.77 14.08 -5.13
CA ILE A 70 4.72 14.12 -6.25
C ILE A 70 4.12 13.46 -7.49
N TYR A 71 3.55 12.27 -7.35
CA TYR A 71 2.97 11.51 -8.46
C TYR A 71 1.79 12.26 -9.08
N SER A 72 0.97 12.94 -8.26
CA SER A 72 -0.12 13.78 -8.74
C SER A 72 0.39 14.97 -9.57
N ILE A 73 1.36 15.73 -9.03
CA ILE A 73 1.93 16.91 -9.69
C ILE A 73 2.65 16.54 -11.00
N GLN A 74 3.41 15.44 -10.98
CA GLN A 74 4.22 15.00 -12.13
C GLN A 74 3.43 14.13 -13.13
N GLY A 75 2.19 13.76 -12.81
CA GLY A 75 1.36 12.90 -13.66
C GLY A 75 1.86 11.46 -13.79
N PHE A 76 2.63 10.95 -12.82
CA PHE A 76 3.09 9.56 -12.85
C PHE A 76 1.91 8.59 -12.74
N LYS A 77 1.96 7.53 -13.55
CA LYS A 77 0.94 6.46 -13.59
C LYS A 77 1.30 5.22 -12.79
N THR A 78 2.51 5.18 -12.24
CA THR A 78 2.95 4.13 -11.33
C THR A 78 2.06 4.13 -10.09
N GLU A 79 1.54 2.97 -9.73
CA GLU A 79 0.66 2.79 -8.57
C GLU A 79 1.50 2.63 -7.29
N ILE A 80 1.11 3.34 -6.23
CA ILE A 80 1.71 3.27 -4.90
C ILE A 80 1.15 2.03 -4.20
N LEU A 81 2.00 1.03 -4.01
CA LEU A 81 1.66 -0.22 -3.35
C LEU A 81 2.20 -0.21 -1.92
N ALA A 82 1.43 0.30 -0.97
CA ALA A 82 1.82 0.34 0.43
C ALA A 82 2.12 -1.08 0.95
N ALA A 83 3.36 -1.31 1.38
CA ALA A 83 3.86 -2.60 1.83
C ALA A 83 4.40 -2.52 3.27
N SER A 84 4.64 -3.68 3.87
CA SER A 84 5.04 -3.78 5.28
C SER A 84 3.95 -3.29 6.25
N ILE A 85 2.68 -3.56 5.93
CA ILE A 85 1.51 -3.31 6.79
C ILE A 85 1.60 -4.20 8.04
N ARG A 86 1.29 -3.63 9.22
CA ARG A 86 1.43 -4.29 10.52
C ARG A 86 0.12 -4.54 11.26
N ASN A 87 -0.92 -3.76 10.95
CA ASN A 87 -2.19 -3.80 11.66
C ASN A 87 -3.32 -3.24 10.77
N PRO A 88 -4.60 -3.43 11.14
CA PRO A 88 -5.74 -2.91 10.38
C PRO A 88 -5.69 -1.39 10.17
N ASN A 89 -5.20 -0.63 11.16
CA ASN A 89 -5.15 0.83 11.09
C ASN A 89 -4.17 1.34 10.01
N HIS A 90 -3.08 0.61 9.75
CA HIS A 90 -2.19 0.94 8.63
C HIS A 90 -2.90 0.87 7.29
N ILE A 91 -3.85 -0.05 7.11
CA ILE A 91 -4.61 -0.18 5.86
C ILE A 91 -5.42 1.09 5.62
N ILE A 92 -6.12 1.56 6.66
CA ILE A 92 -6.92 2.79 6.62
C ILE A 92 -6.03 3.99 6.32
N LYS A 93 -4.96 4.19 7.10
CA LYS A 93 -4.04 5.31 6.94
C LYS A 93 -3.34 5.33 5.58
N CYS A 94 -2.97 4.17 5.03
CA CYS A 94 -2.39 4.09 3.69
C CYS A 94 -3.38 4.56 2.62
N ALA A 95 -4.65 4.16 2.75
CA ALA A 95 -5.70 4.61 1.84
C ALA A 95 -5.95 6.12 1.95
N GLU A 96 -6.01 6.66 3.18
CA GLU A 96 -6.12 8.10 3.44
C GLU A 96 -4.92 8.89 2.89
N ALA A 97 -3.72 8.30 2.95
CA ALA A 97 -2.51 8.87 2.38
C ALA A 97 -2.43 8.80 0.85
N GLY A 98 -3.40 8.13 0.22
CA GLY A 98 -3.53 8.03 -1.23
C GLY A 98 -2.70 6.91 -1.85
N ALA A 99 -2.40 5.85 -1.10
CA ALA A 99 -1.90 4.62 -1.69
C ALA A 99 -2.97 4.01 -2.60
N ASP A 100 -2.57 3.55 -3.80
CA ASP A 100 -3.48 2.93 -4.77
C ASP A 100 -3.76 1.47 -4.39
N VAL A 101 -2.78 0.80 -3.78
CA VAL A 101 -2.86 -0.62 -3.36
C VAL A 101 -2.22 -0.79 -1.98
N CYS A 102 -2.70 -1.73 -1.18
CA CYS A 102 -1.99 -2.21 0.00
C CYS A 102 -1.73 -3.72 -0.09
N THR A 103 -0.58 -4.17 0.40
CA THR A 103 -0.28 -5.60 0.61
C THR A 103 -0.14 -5.87 2.10
N CYS A 104 -1.03 -6.72 2.61
CA CYS A 104 -1.24 -6.90 4.04
C CYS A 104 -1.15 -8.38 4.42
N PRO A 105 -0.67 -8.72 5.63
CA PRO A 105 -0.88 -10.04 6.18
C PRO A 105 -2.37 -10.26 6.52
N LEU A 106 -2.79 -11.53 6.58
CA LEU A 106 -4.20 -11.91 6.70
C LEU A 106 -4.86 -11.37 7.99
N ASP A 107 -4.12 -11.34 9.09
CA ASP A 107 -4.60 -10.86 10.39
C ASP A 107 -5.03 -9.38 10.36
N SER A 108 -4.28 -8.54 9.65
CA SER A 108 -4.56 -7.12 9.46
C SER A 108 -5.83 -6.91 8.63
N ILE A 109 -6.08 -7.79 7.65
CA ILE A 109 -7.31 -7.75 6.84
C ILE A 109 -8.51 -8.20 7.67
N LEU A 110 -8.42 -9.35 8.34
CA LEU A 110 -9.50 -9.88 9.17
C LEU A 110 -9.82 -8.96 10.36
N GLY A 111 -8.84 -8.20 10.85
CA GLY A 111 -9.07 -7.19 11.88
C GLY A 111 -10.00 -6.06 11.44
N LEU A 112 -10.08 -5.73 10.15
CA LEU A 112 -11.02 -4.72 9.63
C LEU A 112 -12.49 -5.16 9.72
N LEU A 113 -12.76 -6.46 9.82
CA LEU A 113 -14.12 -7.00 9.95
C LEU A 113 -14.65 -6.91 11.39
N LYS A 114 -13.79 -6.60 12.37
CA LYS A 114 -14.15 -6.64 13.79
C LYS A 114 -14.58 -5.26 14.28
N HIS A 115 -15.82 -5.14 14.74
CA HIS A 115 -16.30 -3.94 15.41
C HIS A 115 -17.41 -4.29 16.41
N SER A 116 -17.27 -3.87 17.67
CA SER A 116 -18.18 -4.27 18.76
C SER A 116 -19.64 -3.90 18.47
N LEU A 117 -19.88 -2.74 17.87
CA LEU A 117 -21.24 -2.32 17.50
C LEU A 117 -21.86 -3.21 16.41
N THR A 118 -21.05 -3.80 15.52
CA THR A 118 -21.53 -4.74 14.51
C THR A 118 -22.02 -6.01 15.19
N ASP A 119 -21.26 -6.53 16.14
CA ASP A 119 -21.61 -7.74 16.90
C ASP A 119 -22.87 -7.52 17.75
N ILE A 120 -22.94 -6.38 18.46
CA ILE A 120 -24.11 -5.98 19.27
C ILE A 120 -25.34 -5.82 18.38
N GLY A 121 -25.20 -5.15 17.22
CA GLY A 121 -26.29 -4.95 16.28
C GLY A 121 -26.82 -6.27 15.73
N LEU A 122 -25.93 -7.17 15.33
CA LEU A 122 -26.31 -8.50 14.83
C LEU A 122 -27.04 -9.33 15.90
N ALA A 123 -26.51 -9.35 17.13
CA ALA A 123 -27.15 -10.05 18.23
C ALA A 123 -28.57 -9.52 18.48
N LYS A 124 -28.74 -8.19 18.46
CA LYS A 124 -30.05 -7.55 18.65
C LYS A 124 -31.03 -7.91 17.54
N PHE A 125 -30.60 -7.92 16.28
CA PHE A 125 -31.43 -8.32 15.15
C PHE A 125 -31.90 -9.77 15.26
N LEU A 126 -31.03 -10.67 15.72
CA LEU A 126 -31.37 -12.08 15.92
C LEU A 126 -32.37 -12.28 17.06
N GLU A 127 -32.20 -11.57 18.18
CA GLU A 127 -33.17 -11.58 19.29
C GLU A 127 -34.55 -11.09 18.87
N ASP A 128 -34.61 -9.99 18.12
CA ASP A 128 -35.89 -9.43 17.71
C ASP A 128 -36.56 -10.31 16.65
N ALA A 129 -35.81 -10.94 15.74
CA ALA A 129 -36.36 -11.90 14.77
C ALA A 129 -37.01 -13.11 15.45
N GLN A 130 -36.44 -13.62 16.54
CA GLN A 130 -37.02 -14.74 17.31
C GLN A 130 -38.38 -14.40 17.93
N LYS A 131 -38.70 -13.11 18.15
CA LYS A 131 -40.01 -12.69 18.68
C LYS A 131 -41.13 -12.74 17.64
N PHE A 132 -40.77 -12.83 16.35
CA PHE A 132 -41.70 -12.87 15.22
C PHE A 132 -41.76 -14.25 14.54
N ALA A 133 -41.01 -15.24 15.04
CA ALA A 133 -41.05 -16.64 14.60
C ALA A 133 -41.97 -17.46 15.51
#